data_AF-A0A7V9SBV2-F1
#
_entry.id   AF-A0A7V9SBV2-F1
#
_cell.length_a   1.000
_cell.length_b   1.000
_cell.length_c   1.000
_cell.angle_alpha   90.00
_cell.angle_beta   90.00
_cell.angle_gamma   90.00
#
_symmetry.space_group_name_H-M   'P 1'
#
loop_
_entity.id
_entity.type
_entity.pdbx_description
1 polymer ?
#
loop_
_entity_poly.entity_id
_entity_poly.type
_entity_poly.pdbx_seq_one_letter_code
_entity_poly.pdbx_strand_id
1 'polypeptide(L)'
;MSETGIPGPGSGARAAAIETLFREGRTFPPPPEFAARANVNDPAIYEQAAADPEGYWAGEAARLDWYRPWDTVLDWQPPFATWFDGGQLNVSVNCLDRHLGAGGGEKIAYYWEGEPGDRKVITYRDLHDEVNRAANALKELGVRRGDRVAIYMPMIPELPVAMLA
;
A
#
# COMPACT_ATOMS: atom_id res chain seq x y z
N MET A 1 15.00 -67.09 12.73
CA MET A 1 14.58 -65.77 13.24
C MET A 1 15.26 -64.73 12.38
N SER A 2 14.53 -64.14 11.45
CA SER A 2 15.03 -63.12 10.53
C SER A 2 13.91 -62.09 10.40
N GLU A 3 14.21 -60.87 10.86
CA GLU A 3 13.27 -59.77 11.04
C GLU A 3 12.69 -59.27 9.71
N THR A 4 11.36 -59.17 9.66
CA THR A 4 10.62 -58.42 8.64
C THR A 4 10.68 -56.93 8.98
N GLY A 5 11.50 -56.17 8.24
CA GLY A 5 11.48 -54.71 8.26
C GLY A 5 10.26 -54.15 7.52
N ILE A 6 9.55 -53.22 8.16
CA ILE A 6 8.40 -52.50 7.58
C ILE A 6 8.90 -51.53 6.50
N PRO A 7 8.35 -51.53 5.27
CA PRO A 7 8.72 -50.55 4.26
C PRO A 7 8.15 -49.18 4.67
N GLY A 8 9.04 -48.21 4.89
CA GLY A 8 8.67 -46.82 5.17
C GLY A 8 7.89 -46.19 4.02
N PRO A 9 7.00 -45.22 4.29
CA PRO A 9 6.17 -44.60 3.26
C PRO A 9 7.05 -43.95 2.21
N GLY A 10 6.91 -44.43 0.97
CA GLY A 10 7.73 -44.06 -0.16
C GLY A 10 7.70 -42.57 -0.45
N SER A 11 8.90 -41.98 -0.51
CA SER A 11 9.21 -40.63 -1.00
C SER A 11 8.48 -40.25 -2.30
N GLY A 12 8.09 -41.22 -3.14
CA GLY A 12 7.34 -41.02 -4.37
C GLY A 12 5.92 -40.47 -4.19
N ALA A 13 5.21 -40.76 -3.09
CA ALA A 13 3.86 -40.25 -2.86
C ALA A 13 3.84 -38.74 -2.55
N ARG A 14 4.87 -38.25 -1.84
CA ARG A 14 5.05 -36.82 -1.52
C ARG A 14 5.49 -36.04 -2.75
N ALA A 15 6.36 -36.61 -3.58
CA ALA A 15 6.75 -36.02 -4.86
C ALA A 15 5.56 -35.93 -5.83
N ALA A 16 4.74 -36.98 -5.96
CA ALA A 16 3.55 -36.98 -6.81
C ALA A 16 2.44 -36.02 -6.31
N ALA A 17 2.27 -35.88 -4.99
CA ALA A 17 1.34 -34.90 -4.41
C ALA A 17 1.80 -33.45 -4.67
N ILE A 18 3.10 -33.18 -4.55
CA ILE A 18 3.71 -31.89 -4.92
C ILE A 18 3.56 -31.64 -6.43
N GLU A 19 3.78 -32.66 -7.27
CA GLU A 19 3.63 -32.56 -8.72
C GLU A 19 2.18 -32.34 -9.16
N THR A 20 1.20 -32.88 -8.42
CA THR A 20 -0.24 -32.67 -8.66
C THR A 20 -0.68 -31.26 -8.26
N LEU A 21 -0.13 -30.70 -7.16
CA LEU A 21 -0.31 -29.29 -6.78
C LEU A 21 0.29 -28.33 -7.82
N PHE A 22 1.39 -28.71 -8.48
CA PHE A 22 2.04 -27.94 -9.55
C PHE A 22 1.31 -28.00 -10.91
N ARG A 23 0.31 -28.87 -11.07
CA ARG A 23 -0.52 -29.00 -12.28
C ARG A 23 -1.91 -28.38 -12.13
N GLU A 24 -2.07 -27.42 -11.23
CA GLU A 24 -3.35 -26.75 -11.08
C GLU A 24 -3.51 -25.59 -12.07
N GLY A 25 -3.90 -25.92 -13.32
CA GLY A 25 -4.26 -24.94 -14.36
C GLY A 25 -5.70 -24.42 -14.24
N ARG A 26 -6.33 -24.56 -13.07
CA ARG A 26 -7.71 -24.11 -12.85
C ARG A 26 -7.73 -22.58 -12.78
N THR A 27 -8.38 -21.97 -13.74
CA THR A 27 -8.66 -20.53 -13.75
C THR A 27 -10.06 -20.27 -13.21
N PHE A 28 -10.19 -19.29 -12.33
CA PHE A 28 -11.48 -18.83 -11.81
C PHE A 28 -11.71 -17.40 -12.30
N PRO A 29 -12.42 -17.20 -13.44
CA PRO A 29 -12.70 -15.86 -13.91
C PRO A 29 -13.59 -15.11 -12.92
N PRO A 30 -13.44 -13.79 -12.78
CA PRO A 30 -14.32 -13.01 -11.91
C PRO A 30 -15.77 -13.07 -12.43
N PRO A 31 -16.76 -12.96 -11.52
CA PRO A 31 -18.16 -12.80 -11.94
C PRO A 31 -18.33 -11.62 -12.90
N PRO A 32 -19.14 -11.74 -13.97
CA PRO A 32 -19.29 -10.68 -14.96
C PRO A 32 -19.75 -9.35 -14.38
N GLU A 33 -20.66 -9.34 -13.39
CA GLU A 33 -21.10 -8.11 -12.74
C GLU A 33 -20.02 -7.43 -11.89
N PHE A 34 -19.00 -8.17 -11.44
CA PHE A 34 -17.85 -7.61 -10.75
C PHE A 34 -16.89 -6.99 -11.77
N ALA A 35 -16.55 -7.72 -12.83
CA ALA A 35 -15.67 -7.25 -13.90
C ALA A 35 -16.19 -5.97 -14.56
N ALA A 36 -17.50 -5.88 -14.81
CA ALA A 36 -18.12 -4.71 -15.43
C ALA A 36 -18.02 -3.43 -14.57
N ARG A 37 -17.90 -3.56 -13.24
CA ARG A 37 -17.81 -2.42 -12.30
C ARG A 37 -16.39 -2.15 -11.81
N ALA A 38 -15.40 -2.87 -12.30
CA ALA A 38 -14.01 -2.68 -11.91
C ALA A 38 -13.50 -1.31 -12.38
N ASN A 39 -12.61 -0.70 -11.59
CA ASN A 39 -11.96 0.57 -11.96
C ASN A 39 -11.12 0.44 -13.24
N VAL A 40 -10.64 -0.77 -13.54
CA VAL A 40 -9.94 -1.14 -14.76
C VAL A 40 -10.57 -2.44 -15.25
N ASN A 41 -11.15 -2.42 -16.44
CA ASN A 41 -11.78 -3.57 -17.09
C ASN A 41 -11.37 -3.75 -18.55
N ASP A 42 -10.46 -2.90 -19.05
CA ASP A 42 -9.88 -2.96 -20.39
C ASP A 42 -8.42 -3.43 -20.31
N PRO A 43 -8.08 -4.60 -20.87
CA PRO A 43 -6.70 -5.10 -20.93
C PRO A 43 -5.73 -4.18 -21.70
N ALA A 44 -6.22 -3.25 -22.53
CA ALA A 44 -5.38 -2.31 -23.26
C ALA A 44 -4.49 -1.45 -22.34
N ILE A 45 -4.82 -1.33 -21.05
CA ILE A 45 -4.00 -0.64 -20.05
C ILE A 45 -2.54 -1.16 -20.03
N TYR A 46 -2.33 -2.46 -20.26
CA TYR A 46 -0.99 -3.05 -20.29
C TYR A 46 -0.21 -2.64 -21.54
N GLU A 47 -0.87 -2.62 -22.69
CA GLU A 47 -0.26 -2.19 -23.95
C GLU A 47 0.06 -0.69 -23.90
N GLN A 48 -0.83 0.12 -23.33
CA GLN A 48 -0.61 1.56 -23.12
C GLN A 48 0.60 1.81 -22.20
N ALA A 49 0.66 1.12 -21.06
CA ALA A 49 1.78 1.24 -20.13
C ALA A 49 3.11 0.77 -20.72
N ALA A 50 3.08 -0.24 -21.61
CA ALA A 50 4.28 -0.75 -22.28
C ALA A 50 4.76 0.17 -23.42
N ALA A 51 3.84 0.87 -24.10
CA ALA A 51 4.16 1.73 -25.23
C ALA A 51 4.88 3.02 -24.82
N ASP A 52 4.49 3.61 -23.69
CA ASP A 52 5.14 4.79 -23.11
C ASP A 52 5.12 4.70 -21.57
N PRO A 53 6.08 3.98 -20.96
CA PRO A 53 6.10 3.78 -19.51
C PRO A 53 6.19 5.09 -18.72
N GLU A 54 7.03 6.03 -19.16
CA GLU A 54 7.21 7.31 -18.47
C GLU A 54 5.98 8.18 -18.59
N GLY A 55 5.38 8.30 -19.79
CA GLY A 55 4.13 9.04 -19.98
C GLY A 55 2.96 8.45 -19.20
N TYR A 56 2.85 7.12 -19.16
CA TYR A 56 1.84 6.41 -18.37
C TYR A 56 1.97 6.74 -16.87
N TRP A 57 3.17 6.56 -16.31
CA TRP A 57 3.41 6.82 -14.88
C TRP A 57 3.34 8.31 -14.53
N ALA A 58 3.71 9.21 -15.44
CA ALA A 58 3.48 10.65 -15.29
C ALA A 58 1.99 10.96 -15.17
N GLY A 59 1.14 10.32 -15.98
CA GLY A 59 -0.32 10.45 -15.91
C GLY A 59 -0.89 9.99 -14.58
N GLU A 60 -0.46 8.83 -14.07
CA GLU A 60 -0.89 8.33 -12.76
C GLU A 60 -0.39 9.21 -11.61
N ALA A 61 0.87 9.66 -11.66
CA ALA A 61 1.45 10.53 -10.64
C ALA A 61 0.77 11.91 -10.58
N ALA A 62 0.24 12.41 -11.70
CA ALA A 62 -0.49 13.67 -11.76
C ALA A 62 -1.83 13.65 -10.99
N ARG A 63 -2.28 12.48 -10.53
CA ARG A 63 -3.46 12.32 -9.65
C ARG A 63 -3.17 12.65 -8.18
N LEU A 64 -1.91 12.86 -7.84
CA LEU A 64 -1.49 13.33 -6.52
C LEU A 64 -1.40 14.86 -6.52
N ASP A 65 -1.51 15.45 -5.33
CA ASP A 65 -1.31 16.88 -5.14
C ASP A 65 0.19 17.15 -4.94
N TRP A 66 0.78 17.83 -5.91
CA TRP A 66 2.16 18.25 -5.91
C TRP A 66 2.25 19.74 -5.60
N TYR A 67 3.19 20.12 -4.73
CA TYR A 67 3.57 21.53 -4.56
C TYR A 67 4.39 22.02 -5.75
N ARG A 68 5.23 21.13 -6.28
CA ARG A 68 6.00 21.35 -7.50
C ARG A 68 5.98 20.05 -8.31
N PRO A 69 5.49 20.06 -9.56
CA PRO A 69 5.65 18.92 -10.46
C PRO A 69 7.12 18.57 -10.67
N TRP A 70 7.37 17.32 -11.02
CA TRP A 70 8.70 16.81 -11.34
C TRP A 70 9.25 17.41 -12.64
N ASP A 71 10.58 17.41 -12.75
CA ASP A 71 11.31 17.80 -13.95
C ASP A 71 11.59 16.56 -14.83
N THR A 72 11.83 15.39 -14.21
CA THR A 72 12.12 14.10 -14.87
C THR A 72 11.28 12.99 -14.26
N VAL A 73 10.65 12.14 -15.09
CA VAL A 73 9.82 11.02 -14.60
C VAL A 73 10.68 9.90 -14.04
N LEU A 74 11.68 9.43 -14.80
CA LEU A 74 12.56 8.34 -14.39
C LEU A 74 13.99 8.57 -14.88
N ASP A 75 14.94 8.64 -13.95
CA ASP A 75 16.37 8.43 -14.23
C ASP A 75 16.77 7.07 -13.65
N TRP A 76 17.12 6.12 -14.52
CA TRP A 76 17.46 4.76 -14.11
C TRP A 76 18.89 4.39 -14.51
N GLN A 77 19.74 4.22 -13.50
CA GLN A 77 21.11 3.75 -13.58
C GLN A 77 21.26 2.52 -12.68
N PRO A 78 20.90 1.30 -13.17
CA PRO A 78 20.84 0.10 -12.35
C PRO A 78 22.10 -0.10 -11.48
N PRO A 79 21.94 -0.38 -10.17
CA PRO A 79 20.69 -0.71 -9.46
C PRO A 79 19.87 0.49 -8.97
N PHE A 80 20.30 1.71 -9.23
CA PHE A 80 19.69 2.94 -8.69
C PHE A 80 18.64 3.52 -9.64
N ALA A 81 17.44 3.77 -9.12
CA ALA A 81 16.37 4.43 -9.86
C ALA A 81 15.87 5.63 -9.07
N THR A 82 15.74 6.78 -9.74
CA THR A 82 15.15 8.00 -9.20
C THR A 82 13.89 8.30 -9.98
N TRP A 83 12.75 8.30 -9.27
CA TRP A 83 11.45 8.61 -9.85
C TRP A 83 11.00 10.02 -9.47
N PHE A 84 10.40 10.73 -10.43
CA PHE A 84 9.80 12.05 -10.26
C PHE A 84 10.77 13.08 -9.68
N ASP A 85 12.00 13.11 -10.22
CA ASP A 85 13.05 14.00 -9.76
C ASP A 85 12.65 15.47 -9.90
N GLY A 86 13.05 16.28 -8.92
CA GLY A 86 12.63 17.68 -8.79
C GLY A 86 11.19 17.88 -8.27
N GLY A 87 10.39 16.81 -8.18
CA GLY A 87 9.03 16.85 -7.67
C GLY A 87 8.98 17.07 -6.17
N GLN A 88 8.01 17.86 -5.70
CA GLN A 88 7.80 18.13 -4.28
C GLN A 88 6.35 17.89 -3.91
N LEU A 89 6.13 17.03 -2.91
CA LEU A 89 4.83 16.75 -2.31
C LEU A 89 5.00 16.51 -0.80
N ASN A 90 3.88 16.42 -0.10
CA ASN A 90 3.82 15.89 1.25
C ASN A 90 2.80 14.72 1.29
N VAL A 91 3.21 13.61 1.91
CA VAL A 91 2.39 12.40 2.00
C VAL A 91 1.13 12.66 2.84
N SER A 92 1.29 13.28 4.01
CA SER A 92 0.17 13.61 4.91
C SER A 92 -0.85 14.52 4.23
N VAL A 93 -0.43 15.49 3.43
CA VAL A 93 -1.35 16.34 2.64
C VAL A 93 -2.16 15.54 1.61
N ASN A 94 -1.51 14.60 0.92
CA ASN A 94 -2.20 13.71 -0.01
C ASN A 94 -3.09 12.67 0.72
N CYS A 95 -2.76 12.31 1.95
CA CYS A 95 -3.53 11.35 2.74
C CYS A 95 -4.67 11.99 3.53
N LEU A 96 -4.58 13.28 3.89
CA LEU A 96 -5.48 13.94 4.84
C LEU A 96 -5.99 15.27 4.29
N ASP A 97 -5.13 16.29 4.21
CA ASP A 97 -5.50 17.68 4.00
C ASP A 97 -6.34 17.88 2.72
N ARG A 98 -6.00 17.21 1.62
CA ARG A 98 -6.77 17.30 0.37
C ARG A 98 -8.21 16.83 0.53
N HIS A 99 -8.45 15.83 1.38
CA HIS A 99 -9.78 15.31 1.64
C HIS A 99 -10.59 16.29 2.50
N LEU A 100 -9.95 16.98 3.45
CA LEU A 100 -10.57 18.07 4.20
C LEU A 100 -10.90 19.26 3.28
N GLY A 101 -9.96 19.68 2.43
CA GLY A 101 -10.12 20.77 1.47
C GLY A 101 -11.24 20.52 0.45
N ALA A 102 -11.49 19.26 0.10
CA ALA A 102 -12.61 18.82 -0.74
C ALA A 102 -13.96 18.71 0.00
N GLY A 103 -14.04 19.17 1.26
CA GLY A 103 -15.25 19.10 2.09
C GLY A 103 -15.52 17.72 2.71
N GLY A 104 -14.60 16.77 2.59
CA GLY A 104 -14.71 15.41 3.08
C GLY A 104 -14.29 15.23 4.55
N GLY A 105 -14.23 16.29 5.36
CA GLY A 105 -13.76 16.22 6.75
C GLY A 105 -14.54 15.23 7.62
N GLU A 106 -15.87 15.19 7.47
CA GLU A 106 -16.75 14.27 8.22
C GLU A 106 -16.82 12.86 7.60
N LYS A 107 -16.15 12.64 6.46
CA LYS A 107 -16.05 11.30 5.87
C LYS A 107 -15.19 10.45 6.80
N ILE A 108 -15.60 9.21 6.97
CA ILE A 108 -14.84 8.23 7.76
C ILE A 108 -13.55 7.92 7.01
N ALA A 109 -12.42 8.15 7.66
CA ALA A 109 -11.10 7.80 7.17
C ALA A 109 -10.85 6.31 7.36
N TYR A 110 -11.08 5.78 8.56
CA TYR A 110 -11.06 4.35 8.83
C TYR A 110 -11.86 3.97 10.07
N TYR A 111 -12.21 2.68 10.11
CA TYR A 111 -12.76 2.01 11.28
C TYR A 111 -11.63 1.26 11.98
N TRP A 112 -11.52 1.43 13.29
CA TRP A 112 -10.59 0.66 14.09
C TRP A 112 -11.36 -0.32 14.96
N GLU A 113 -10.88 -1.57 14.99
CA GLU A 113 -11.37 -2.62 15.88
C GLU A 113 -10.19 -3.17 16.69
N GLY A 114 -10.30 -3.11 18.01
CA GLY A 114 -9.34 -3.67 18.97
C GLY A 114 -9.85 -4.93 19.65
N GLU A 115 -8.99 -5.59 20.43
CA GLU A 115 -9.36 -6.74 21.25
C GLU A 115 -9.58 -6.29 22.71
N PRO A 116 -10.68 -6.66 23.40
CA PRO A 116 -11.73 -7.61 23.01
C PRO A 116 -13.02 -6.92 22.50
N GLY A 117 -12.96 -6.28 21.33
CA GLY A 117 -14.14 -5.69 20.66
C GLY A 117 -14.27 -4.17 20.78
N ASP A 118 -13.21 -3.47 21.21
CA ASP A 118 -13.19 -2.01 21.18
C ASP A 118 -13.34 -1.52 19.74
N ARG A 119 -14.14 -0.47 19.53
CA ARG A 119 -14.36 0.10 18.21
C ARG A 119 -14.21 1.61 18.24
N LYS A 120 -13.53 2.15 17.25
CA LYS A 120 -13.50 3.59 16.98
C LYS A 120 -13.84 3.86 15.51
N VAL A 121 -14.64 4.88 15.29
CA VAL A 121 -14.90 5.46 13.98
C VAL A 121 -14.11 6.76 13.92
N ILE A 122 -13.23 6.90 12.94
CA ILE A 122 -12.31 8.03 12.86
C ILE A 122 -12.57 8.75 11.55
N THR A 123 -12.99 10.01 11.63
CA THR A 123 -13.17 10.85 10.45
C THR A 123 -11.84 11.40 9.94
N TYR A 124 -11.82 11.91 8.72
CA TYR A 124 -10.64 12.62 8.20
C TYR A 124 -10.28 13.83 9.08
N ARG A 125 -11.28 14.53 9.63
CA ARG A 125 -11.05 15.65 10.57
C ARG A 125 -10.38 15.18 11.86
N ASP A 126 -10.90 14.13 12.49
CA ASP A 126 -10.31 13.58 13.73
C ASP A 126 -8.85 13.19 13.50
N LEU A 127 -8.58 12.47 12.40
CA LEU A 127 -7.24 11.99 12.07
C LEU A 127 -6.28 13.16 11.78
N HIS A 128 -6.72 14.15 11.02
CA HIS A 128 -5.95 15.36 10.74
C HIS A 128 -5.57 16.10 12.03
N ASP A 129 -6.50 16.23 12.97
CA ASP A 129 -6.27 16.97 14.21
C ASP A 129 -5.32 16.22 15.17
N GLU A 130 -5.39 14.88 15.23
CA GLU A 130 -4.43 14.06 15.96
C GLU A 130 -3.03 14.11 15.32
N VAL A 131 -2.94 14.02 13.99
CA VAL A 131 -1.67 14.09 13.24
C VAL A 131 -0.99 15.43 13.46
N ASN A 132 -1.71 16.55 13.36
CA ASN A 132 -1.13 17.86 13.61
C ASN A 132 -0.67 18.05 15.06
N ARG A 133 -1.37 17.44 16.04
CA ARG A 133 -0.93 17.46 17.44
C ARG A 133 0.37 16.68 17.62
N ALA A 134 0.44 15.47 17.08
CA ALA A 134 1.65 14.64 17.13
C ALA A 134 2.84 15.32 16.41
N ALA A 135 2.60 15.91 15.23
CA ALA A 135 3.61 16.63 14.45
C ALA A 135 4.23 17.79 15.24
N ASN A 136 3.38 18.58 15.91
CA ASN A 136 3.85 19.69 16.73
C ASN A 136 4.61 19.22 17.97
N ALA A 137 4.18 18.14 18.62
CA ALA A 137 4.93 17.54 19.73
C ALA A 137 6.32 17.03 19.27
N LEU A 138 6.42 16.37 18.12
CA LEU A 138 7.72 15.95 17.55
C LEU A 138 8.63 17.14 17.24
N LYS A 139 8.07 18.23 16.69
CA LYS A 139 8.81 19.48 16.45
C LYS A 139 9.33 20.11 17.74
N GLU A 140 8.53 20.10 18.81
CA GLU A 140 8.96 20.61 20.13
C GLU A 140 10.10 19.77 20.73
N LEU A 141 10.10 18.46 20.48
CA LEU A 141 11.21 17.56 20.83
C LEU A 141 12.46 17.73 19.95
N GLY A 142 12.39 18.60 18.93
CA GLY A 142 13.52 18.99 18.09
C GLY A 142 13.68 18.17 16.81
N VAL A 143 12.69 17.33 16.45
CA VAL A 143 12.71 16.56 15.20
C VAL A 143 12.66 17.49 13.98
N ARG A 144 13.51 17.22 12.99
CA ARG A 144 13.65 18.01 11.75
C ARG A 144 13.56 17.11 10.52
N ARG A 145 13.37 17.74 9.36
CA ARG A 145 13.40 17.04 8.06
C ARG A 145 14.73 16.30 7.90
N GLY A 146 14.64 15.00 7.63
CA GLY A 146 15.80 14.11 7.46
C GLY A 146 16.16 13.32 8.72
N ASP A 147 15.60 13.66 9.88
CA ASP A 147 15.75 12.85 11.08
C ASP A 147 14.96 11.54 10.97
N ARG A 148 15.42 10.53 11.71
CA ARG A 148 14.80 9.21 11.76
C ARG A 148 14.08 9.04 13.09
N VAL A 149 12.79 8.76 13.04
CA VAL A 149 11.96 8.48 14.20
C VAL A 149 11.59 6.99 14.18
N ALA A 150 11.93 6.27 15.24
CA ALA A 150 11.55 4.87 15.38
C ALA A 150 10.15 4.77 16.01
N ILE A 151 9.25 4.04 15.35
CA ILE A 151 7.89 3.79 15.85
C ILE A 151 7.80 2.33 16.31
N TYR A 152 7.50 2.13 17.59
CA TYR A 152 7.23 0.81 18.16
C TYR A 152 5.87 0.81 18.83
N MET A 153 4.83 0.52 18.05
CA MET A 153 3.43 0.54 18.47
C MET A 153 2.68 -0.67 17.88
N PRO A 154 1.66 -1.19 18.58
CA PRO A 154 0.75 -2.19 18.02
C PRO A 154 -0.22 -1.58 17.00
N MET A 155 -1.18 -2.37 16.51
CA MET A 155 -2.25 -1.92 15.59
C MET A 155 -3.31 -1.08 16.30
N ILE A 156 -2.90 0.06 16.86
CA ILE A 156 -3.77 1.04 17.52
C ILE A 156 -4.01 2.26 16.62
N PRO A 157 -5.06 3.07 16.87
CA PRO A 157 -5.38 4.25 16.06
C PRO A 157 -4.23 5.25 15.95
N GLU A 158 -3.38 5.34 16.95
CA GLU A 158 -2.28 6.30 17.02
C GLU A 158 -1.09 5.90 16.12
N LEU A 159 -1.06 4.65 15.61
CA LEU A 159 -0.03 4.19 14.68
C LEU A 159 -0.01 5.01 13.37
N PRO A 160 -1.10 5.11 12.60
CA PRO A 160 -1.14 5.97 11.42
C PRO A 160 -0.97 7.44 11.77
N VAL A 161 -1.40 7.88 12.96
CA VAL A 161 -1.16 9.26 13.44
C VAL A 161 0.34 9.56 13.49
N ALA A 162 1.13 8.69 14.13
CA ALA A 162 2.56 8.89 14.27
C ALA A 162 3.33 8.73 12.94
N MET A 163 2.84 7.91 12.01
CA MET A 163 3.46 7.76 10.69
C MET A 163 3.24 8.98 9.79
N LEU A 164 2.14 9.72 9.98
CA LEU A 164 1.78 10.91 9.19
C LEU A 164 2.18 12.23 9.87
N ALA A 165 2.70 12.20 11.09
CA ALA A 165 3.12 13.35 11.89
C ALA A 165 4.46 13.97 11.45
#